data_AF-A0A7D7QLD7-F1
#
_entry.id   AF-A0A7D7QLD7-F1
#
_cell.length_a   1.000
_cell.length_b   1.000
_cell.length_c   1.000
_cell.angle_alpha   90.00
_cell.angle_beta   90.00
_cell.angle_gamma   90.00
#
_symmetry.space_group_name_H-M   'P 1'
#
loop_
_entity.id
_entity.type
_entity.pdbx_description
1 polymer ?
#
loop_
_entity_poly.entity_id
_entity_poly.type
_entity_poly.pdbx_seq_one_letter_code
_entity_poly.pdbx_strand_id
1 'polypeptide(L)'
;MKMQMLLSLACSISVLGSIILPANAQPVMIQPTQPTQAVNQEINIPQDTAIIVSFPASVTVDVGQKKDYPLTLPLASAIKDNQGNVVAPENTPVTITIKPIDGGAKIVAQSLVVNGRIISIKASSQIIPGTTITHMRANDKAVENGSVWGRIGGSTLGFFSQGDPEQFDRGAMLGSAVGIISGLRSAENTRIVQIPQSSVYVLSLEAPIQLSVR
;
A
#
# COMPACT_ATOMS: atom_id res chain seq x y z
N MET A 1 -88.32 -1.27 -8.74
CA MET A 1 -86.97 -1.68 -8.31
C MET A 1 -86.79 -3.17 -8.60
N LYS A 2 -85.60 -3.52 -9.11
CA LYS A 2 -84.96 -4.85 -9.15
C LYS A 2 -85.31 -5.80 -10.31
N MET A 3 -84.33 -5.87 -11.20
CA MET A 3 -84.11 -6.67 -12.41
C MET A 3 -83.22 -7.87 -12.08
N GLN A 4 -83.53 -9.07 -12.60
CA GLN A 4 -82.58 -10.19 -12.87
C GLN A 4 -83.24 -11.11 -13.92
N MET A 5 -83.00 -10.98 -15.24
CA MET A 5 -81.86 -11.52 -16.02
C MET A 5 -81.31 -12.87 -15.53
N LEU A 6 -81.59 -13.93 -16.28
CA LEU A 6 -80.77 -15.15 -16.30
C LEU A 6 -80.44 -15.48 -17.76
N LEU A 7 -79.13 -15.41 -18.01
CA LEU A 7 -78.41 -15.49 -19.27
C LEU A 7 -77.90 -16.92 -19.45
N SER A 8 -78.14 -17.52 -20.61
CA SER A 8 -77.61 -18.82 -21.03
C SER A 8 -76.09 -18.81 -21.12
N LEU A 9 -75.44 -19.91 -20.69
CA LEU A 9 -74.04 -20.17 -21.00
C LEU A 9 -73.84 -21.64 -21.36
N ALA A 10 -73.70 -21.93 -22.65
CA ALA A 10 -73.27 -23.22 -23.18
C ALA A 10 -71.77 -23.14 -23.48
N CYS A 11 -70.95 -23.91 -22.76
CA CYS A 11 -69.52 -24.00 -22.99
C CYS A 11 -69.22 -25.08 -24.03
N SER A 12 -68.81 -24.68 -25.23
CA SER A 12 -68.23 -25.55 -26.25
C SER A 12 -66.73 -25.70 -25.98
N ILE A 13 -66.26 -26.91 -25.68
CA ILE A 13 -64.83 -27.20 -25.53
C ILE A 13 -64.32 -27.74 -26.88
N SER A 14 -63.56 -26.92 -27.61
CA SER A 14 -62.87 -27.34 -28.83
C SER A 14 -61.48 -27.88 -28.47
N VAL A 15 -61.24 -29.16 -28.76
CA VAL A 15 -59.93 -29.80 -28.64
C VAL A 15 -59.15 -29.55 -29.93
N LEU A 16 -58.11 -28.72 -29.86
CA LEU A 16 -57.13 -28.56 -30.95
C LEU A 16 -56.03 -29.61 -30.77
N GLY A 17 -56.04 -30.64 -31.62
CA GLY A 17 -54.94 -31.58 -31.74
C GLY A 17 -53.79 -30.97 -32.54
N SER A 18 -52.60 -30.87 -31.95
CA SER A 18 -51.39 -30.43 -32.65
C SER A 18 -50.85 -31.56 -33.52
N ILE A 19 -50.78 -31.32 -34.82
CA ILE A 19 -50.15 -32.20 -35.80
C ILE A 19 -48.63 -31.99 -35.72
N ILE A 20 -47.88 -33.00 -35.28
CA ILE A 20 -46.42 -32.95 -35.21
C ILE A 20 -45.88 -33.38 -36.58
N LEU A 21 -45.25 -32.46 -37.31
CA LEU A 21 -44.51 -32.77 -38.53
C LEU A 21 -43.14 -33.38 -38.16
N PRO A 22 -42.62 -34.36 -38.91
CA PRO A 22 -41.28 -34.88 -38.68
C PRO A 22 -40.24 -33.81 -39.04
N ALA A 23 -39.43 -33.41 -38.05
CA ALA A 23 -38.28 -32.55 -38.27
C ALA A 23 -37.16 -33.36 -38.94
N ASN A 24 -36.71 -32.90 -40.11
CA ASN A 24 -35.52 -33.44 -40.76
C ASN A 24 -34.29 -33.00 -39.98
N ALA A 25 -33.52 -33.95 -39.44
CA ALA A 25 -32.27 -33.67 -38.74
C ALA A 25 -31.22 -33.20 -39.76
N GLN A 26 -30.95 -31.90 -39.79
CA GLN A 26 -29.79 -31.38 -40.51
C GLN A 26 -28.51 -31.79 -39.75
N PRO A 27 -27.50 -32.36 -40.44
CA PRO A 27 -26.22 -32.64 -39.80
C PRO A 27 -25.65 -31.31 -39.32
N VAL A 28 -25.54 -31.18 -37.99
CA VAL A 28 -24.79 -30.09 -37.36
C VAL A 28 -23.35 -30.24 -37.84
N MET A 29 -22.88 -29.29 -38.65
CA MET A 29 -21.45 -29.14 -38.87
C MET A 29 -20.85 -28.79 -37.51
N ILE A 30 -20.19 -29.78 -36.90
CA ILE A 30 -19.27 -29.56 -35.79
C ILE A 30 -18.15 -28.69 -36.36
N GLN A 31 -18.31 -27.38 -36.24
CA GLN A 31 -17.22 -26.43 -36.44
C GLN A 31 -16.08 -26.92 -35.55
N PRO A 32 -14.85 -27.12 -36.07
CA PRO A 32 -13.72 -27.40 -35.21
C PRO A 32 -13.69 -26.31 -34.14
N THR A 33 -13.74 -26.71 -32.87
CA THR A 33 -13.50 -25.80 -31.75
C THR A 33 -12.12 -25.21 -31.99
N GLN A 34 -12.10 -23.98 -32.50
CA GLN A 34 -10.90 -23.21 -32.69
C GLN A 34 -10.22 -23.19 -31.31
N PRO A 35 -8.95 -23.63 -31.18
CA PRO A 35 -8.27 -23.55 -29.90
C PRO A 35 -8.38 -22.11 -29.45
N THR A 36 -8.93 -21.90 -28.26
CA THR A 36 -9.00 -20.58 -27.63
C THR A 36 -7.57 -20.09 -27.61
N GLN A 37 -7.23 -19.19 -28.53
CA GLN A 37 -5.92 -18.57 -28.55
C GLN A 37 -5.79 -17.92 -27.17
N ALA A 38 -4.82 -18.38 -26.38
CA ALA A 38 -4.46 -17.71 -25.16
C ALA A 38 -4.20 -16.26 -25.53
N VAL A 39 -5.14 -15.38 -25.17
CA VAL A 39 -4.98 -13.94 -25.37
C VAL A 39 -3.77 -13.58 -24.53
N ASN A 40 -2.62 -13.43 -25.17
CA ASN A 40 -1.42 -12.92 -24.54
C ASN A 40 -1.73 -11.46 -24.21
N GLN A 41 -2.29 -11.25 -23.02
CA GLN A 41 -2.70 -9.94 -22.56
C GLN A 41 -1.41 -9.16 -22.30
N GLU A 42 -1.09 -8.26 -23.21
CA GLU A 42 0.01 -7.32 -23.02
C GLU A 42 -0.48 -6.23 -22.08
N ILE A 43 0.04 -6.23 -20.86
CA ILE A 43 -0.28 -5.20 -19.86
C ILE A 43 0.62 -4.00 -20.13
N ASN A 44 0.02 -2.85 -20.41
CA ASN A 44 0.74 -1.60 -20.62
C ASN A 44 0.38 -0.59 -19.52
N ILE A 45 1.38 -0.19 -18.73
CA ILE A 45 1.27 0.87 -17.72
C ILE A 45 1.96 2.12 -18.28
N PRO A 46 1.22 3.20 -18.55
CA PRO A 46 1.79 4.39 -19.15
C PRO A 46 2.62 5.19 -18.13
N GLN A 47 3.57 5.98 -18.62
CA GLN A 47 4.52 6.76 -17.80
C GLN A 47 3.87 7.84 -16.91
N ASP A 48 2.66 8.28 -17.24
CA ASP A 48 1.86 9.22 -16.45
C ASP A 48 1.12 8.54 -15.28
N THR A 49 1.24 7.22 -15.13
CA THR A 49 0.67 6.49 -14.01
C THR A 49 1.33 6.90 -12.70
N ALA A 50 0.51 7.39 -11.78
CA ALA A 50 0.91 7.67 -10.40
C ALA A 50 1.03 6.36 -9.60
N ILE A 51 2.20 6.10 -9.04
CA ILE A 51 2.40 5.03 -8.07
C ILE A 51 2.23 5.63 -6.69
N ILE A 52 1.16 5.25 -5.98
CA ILE A 52 0.83 5.83 -4.67
C ILE A 52 1.19 4.81 -3.59
N VAL A 53 2.10 5.16 -2.69
CA VAL A 53 2.55 4.30 -1.59
C VAL A 53 2.18 4.90 -0.23
N SER A 54 1.89 4.04 0.74
CA SER A 54 1.62 4.46 2.12
C SER A 54 2.71 4.01 3.08
N PHE A 55 3.01 4.85 4.06
CA PHE A 55 3.89 4.53 5.18
C PHE A 55 3.04 4.10 6.38
N PRO A 56 2.93 2.80 6.68
CA PRO A 56 2.11 2.33 7.79
C PRO A 56 2.68 2.72 9.17
N ALA A 57 3.99 2.97 9.25
CA ALA A 57 4.67 3.41 10.46
C ALA A 57 5.55 4.63 10.15
N SER A 58 5.90 5.38 11.19
CA SER A 58 6.82 6.51 11.05
C SER A 58 8.24 6.02 10.74
N VAL A 59 8.92 6.74 9.85
CA VAL A 59 10.31 6.44 9.46
C VAL A 59 11.15 7.69 9.65
N THR A 60 12.26 7.57 10.39
CA THR A 60 13.26 8.63 10.51
C THR A 60 14.56 8.15 9.89
N VAL A 61 15.03 8.89 8.88
CA VAL A 61 16.28 8.57 8.16
C VAL A 61 17.30 9.66 8.43
N ASP A 62 18.50 9.27 8.86
CA ASP A 62 19.66 10.15 8.90
C ASP A 62 20.25 10.29 7.50
N VAL A 63 19.89 11.38 6.83
CA VAL A 63 20.37 11.69 5.48
C VAL A 63 21.76 12.32 5.48
N GLY A 64 22.24 12.78 6.64
CA GLY A 64 23.60 13.32 6.80
C GLY A 64 24.68 12.27 6.49
N GLN A 65 24.37 11.00 6.72
CA GLN A 65 25.28 9.88 6.47
C GLN A 65 25.35 9.46 4.99
N LYS A 66 24.53 10.05 4.10
CA LYS A 66 24.48 9.76 2.66
C LYS A 66 24.32 8.26 2.34
N LYS A 67 23.60 7.52 3.19
CA LYS A 67 23.29 6.10 3.00
C LYS A 67 21.88 5.92 2.46
N ASP A 68 21.76 5.04 1.47
CA ASP A 68 20.48 4.57 0.96
C ASP A 68 19.76 3.70 2.00
N TYR A 69 18.45 3.93 2.15
CA TYR A 69 17.62 3.21 3.12
C TYR A 69 16.49 2.45 2.41
N PRO A 70 16.66 1.13 2.17
CA PRO A 70 15.67 0.32 1.48
C PRO A 70 14.47 -0.03 2.38
N LEU A 71 13.27 -0.03 1.79
CA LEU A 71 12.02 -0.38 2.47
C LEU A 71 11.06 -1.08 1.51
N THR A 72 10.09 -1.81 2.07
CA THR A 72 8.95 -2.34 1.33
C THR A 72 7.68 -1.69 1.87
N LEU A 73 6.91 -1.06 0.98
CA LEU A 73 5.69 -0.35 1.32
C LEU A 73 4.50 -0.90 0.53
N PRO A 74 3.29 -0.92 1.11
CA PRO A 74 2.09 -1.24 0.36
C PRO A 74 1.70 -0.11 -0.61
N LEU A 75 1.11 -0.49 -1.75
CA LEU A 75 0.34 0.44 -2.58
C LEU A 75 -0.86 0.96 -1.80
N ALA A 76 -1.03 2.27 -1.79
CA ALA A 76 -2.19 2.95 -1.21
C ALA A 76 -3.39 3.00 -2.16
N SER A 77 -3.16 2.81 -3.47
CA SER A 77 -4.20 2.76 -4.49
C SER A 77 -3.84 1.75 -5.56
N ALA A 78 -4.85 1.09 -6.13
CA ALA A 78 -4.66 0.15 -7.22
C ALA A 78 -4.12 0.84 -8.48
N ILE A 79 -3.17 0.19 -9.14
CA ILE A 79 -2.66 0.61 -10.46
C ILE A 79 -3.55 0.02 -11.53
N LYS A 80 -3.93 0.85 -12.49
CA LYS A 80 -4.75 0.46 -13.63
C LYS A 80 -3.98 0.62 -14.93
N ASP A 81 -4.30 -0.21 -15.92
CA ASP A 81 -3.82 -0.02 -17.29
C ASP A 81 -4.66 1.03 -18.04
N ASN A 82 -4.29 1.28 -19.30
CA ASN A 82 -5.02 2.19 -20.19
C ASN A 82 -6.47 1.77 -20.49
N GLN A 83 -6.81 0.50 -20.26
CA GLN A 83 -8.15 -0.05 -20.47
C GLN A 83 -8.98 0.00 -19.17
N GLY A 84 -8.39 0.45 -18.06
CA GLY A 84 -9.03 0.51 -16.74
C GLY A 84 -8.98 -0.79 -15.94
N ASN A 85 -8.29 -1.83 -16.44
CA ASN A 85 -8.12 -3.08 -15.72
C ASN A 85 -7.13 -2.89 -14.57
N VAL A 86 -7.39 -3.54 -13.43
CA VAL A 86 -6.48 -3.50 -12.28
C VAL A 86 -5.27 -4.38 -12.57
N VAL A 87 -4.10 -3.77 -12.66
CA VAL A 87 -2.81 -4.44 -12.88
C VAL A 87 -2.18 -4.85 -11.56
N ALA A 88 -2.22 -3.94 -10.59
CA ALA A 88 -1.75 -4.21 -9.23
C ALA A 88 -2.80 -3.68 -8.25
N PRO A 89 -3.37 -4.54 -7.39
CA PRO A 89 -4.34 -4.10 -6.40
C PRO A 89 -3.71 -3.24 -5.31
N GLU A 90 -4.55 -2.61 -4.49
CA GLU A 90 -4.11 -2.02 -3.22
C GLU A 90 -3.39 -3.04 -2.34
N ASN A 91 -2.53 -2.57 -1.44
CA ASN A 91 -1.67 -3.39 -0.57
C ASN A 91 -0.62 -4.25 -1.29
N THR A 92 -0.49 -4.13 -2.61
CA THR A 92 0.61 -4.75 -3.35
C THR A 92 1.95 -4.22 -2.81
N PRO A 93 2.92 -5.10 -2.50
CA PRO A 93 4.22 -4.68 -1.98
C PRO A 93 5.07 -4.01 -3.07
N VAL A 94 5.59 -2.84 -2.75
CA VAL A 94 6.51 -2.03 -3.56
C VAL A 94 7.85 -1.95 -2.87
N THR A 95 8.93 -2.35 -3.54
CA THR A 95 10.28 -2.15 -3.04
C THR A 95 10.75 -0.75 -3.40
N ILE A 96 11.08 0.04 -2.38
CA ILE A 96 11.56 1.41 -2.53
C ILE A 96 12.89 1.60 -1.81
N THR A 97 13.54 2.71 -2.10
CA THR A 97 14.68 3.19 -1.33
C THR A 97 14.56 4.68 -1.13
N ILE A 98 14.75 5.10 0.12
CA ILE A 98 14.90 6.50 0.48
C ILE A 98 16.35 6.86 0.17
N LYS A 99 16.54 7.71 -0.84
CA LYS A 99 17.85 8.19 -1.29
C LYS A 99 18.13 9.58 -0.73
N PRO A 100 19.18 9.75 0.08
CA PRO A 100 19.63 11.08 0.51
C PRO A 100 20.00 11.94 -0.69
N ILE A 101 19.55 13.19 -0.68
CA ILE A 101 19.91 14.21 -1.66
C ILE A 101 20.17 15.52 -0.92
N ASP A 102 20.75 16.51 -1.61
CA ASP A 102 21.04 17.80 -0.99
C ASP A 102 19.77 18.43 -0.40
N GLY A 103 19.79 18.67 0.91
CA GLY A 103 18.68 19.27 1.66
C GLY A 103 17.63 18.28 2.20
N GLY A 104 17.63 17.01 1.81
CA GLY A 104 16.60 16.04 2.22
C GLY A 104 16.76 14.64 1.67
N ALA A 105 15.65 14.02 1.25
CA ALA A 105 15.66 12.71 0.59
C ALA A 105 14.60 12.60 -0.51
N LYS A 106 14.79 11.66 -1.43
CA LYS A 106 13.80 11.27 -2.44
C LYS A 106 13.44 9.80 -2.27
N ILE A 107 12.17 9.46 -2.44
CA ILE A 107 11.73 8.07 -2.50
C ILE A 107 11.91 7.59 -3.95
N VAL A 108 12.58 6.45 -4.13
CA VAL A 108 12.77 5.80 -5.43
C VAL A 108 12.20 4.40 -5.37
N ALA A 109 11.17 4.12 -6.15
CA ALA A 109 10.64 2.78 -6.32
C ALA A 109 11.47 2.00 -7.35
N GLN A 110 11.79 0.75 -7.01
CA GLN A 110 12.66 -0.13 -7.80
C GLN A 110 11.91 -1.33 -8.38
N SER A 111 10.93 -1.85 -7.64
CA SER A 111 10.15 -2.98 -8.08
C SER A 111 8.77 -3.03 -7.42
N LEU A 112 7.87 -3.74 -8.08
CA LEU A 112 6.49 -3.99 -7.64
C LEU A 112 6.13 -5.45 -7.95
N VAL A 113 5.21 -6.03 -7.19
CA VAL A 113 4.66 -7.36 -7.51
C VAL A 113 3.42 -7.22 -8.41
N VAL A 114 3.43 -7.80 -9.60
CA VAL A 114 2.29 -7.84 -10.52
C VAL A 114 2.00 -9.28 -10.88
N ASN A 115 0.76 -9.75 -10.65
CA ASN A 115 0.34 -11.13 -10.93
C ASN A 115 1.32 -12.20 -10.38
N GLY A 116 1.83 -11.98 -9.16
CA GLY A 116 2.78 -12.89 -8.50
C GLY A 116 4.23 -12.81 -9.02
N ARG A 117 4.55 -11.89 -9.93
CA ARG A 117 5.90 -11.68 -10.47
C ARG A 117 6.46 -10.36 -9.97
N ILE A 118 7.75 -10.34 -9.62
CA ILE A 118 8.46 -9.10 -9.30
C ILE A 118 8.85 -8.43 -10.62
N ILE A 119 8.31 -7.23 -10.85
CA ILE A 119 8.62 -6.41 -12.01
C ILE A 119 9.52 -5.24 -11.58
N SER A 120 10.55 -4.95 -12.35
CA SER A 120 11.38 -3.77 -12.13
C SER A 120 10.64 -2.52 -12.63
N ILE A 121 10.63 -1.48 -11.80
CA ILE A 121 10.04 -0.20 -12.12
C ILE A 121 11.03 0.90 -11.74
N LYS A 122 10.86 2.08 -12.35
CA LYS A 122 11.61 3.26 -11.96
C LYS A 122 10.62 4.39 -11.75
N ALA A 123 10.32 4.69 -10.51
CA ALA A 123 9.46 5.81 -10.15
C ALA A 123 10.09 6.61 -9.02
N SER A 124 9.87 7.92 -8.99
CA SER A 124 10.40 8.74 -7.90
C SER A 124 9.45 9.83 -7.43
N SER A 125 9.59 10.20 -6.14
CA SER A 125 8.77 11.23 -5.50
C SER A 125 9.38 12.61 -5.68
N GLN A 126 8.65 13.63 -5.22
CA GLN A 126 9.26 14.91 -4.91
C GLN A 126 10.24 14.80 -3.73
N ILE A 127 11.06 15.84 -3.57
CA ILE A 127 12.02 15.95 -2.47
C ILE A 127 11.27 16.09 -1.14
N ILE A 128 11.60 15.24 -0.18
CA ILE A 128 11.16 15.36 1.21
C ILE A 128 12.21 16.18 1.95
N PRO A 129 11.86 17.36 2.50
CA PRO A 129 12.84 18.21 3.16
C PRO A 129 13.35 17.55 4.44
N GLY A 130 14.67 17.62 4.65
CA GLY A 130 15.28 17.23 5.91
C GLY A 130 15.33 18.39 6.89
N THR A 131 15.29 18.08 8.18
CA THR A 131 15.54 19.01 9.29
C THR A 131 16.91 18.73 9.88
N THR A 132 17.69 19.78 10.17
CA THR A 132 18.96 19.62 10.91
C THR A 132 18.66 19.63 12.40
N ILE A 133 19.05 18.57 13.10
CA ILE A 133 19.13 18.57 14.55
C ILE A 133 20.58 18.80 14.94
N THR A 134 20.82 19.90 15.64
CA THR A 134 22.11 20.20 16.28
C THR A 134 22.14 19.49 17.62
N HIS A 135 22.98 18.48 17.75
CA HIS A 135 23.19 17.80 19.02
C HIS A 135 24.18 18.62 19.86
N MET A 136 23.68 19.43 20.80
CA MET A 136 24.55 20.07 21.79
C MET A 136 25.13 18.99 22.71
N ARG A 137 26.46 18.96 22.90
CA ARG A 137 27.10 18.02 23.84
C ARG A 137 26.57 18.28 25.25
N ALA A 138 26.32 17.21 26.02
CA ALA A 138 25.96 17.31 27.44
C ALA A 138 27.02 18.06 28.27
N ASN A 139 28.29 18.02 27.84
CA ASN A 139 29.38 18.75 28.48
C ASN A 139 29.26 20.28 28.31
N ASP A 140 28.70 20.75 27.20
CA ASP A 140 28.54 22.21 26.94
C ASP A 140 27.33 22.78 27.70
N LYS A 141 26.34 21.94 28.05
CA LYS A 141 25.24 22.29 28.98
C LYS A 141 25.68 22.30 30.44
N ALA A 142 26.78 21.64 30.81
CA ALA A 142 27.28 21.56 32.18
C ALA A 142 28.03 22.83 32.61
N VAL A 143 28.62 23.58 31.67
CA VAL A 143 29.35 24.81 31.98
C VAL A 143 28.40 25.98 32.28
N GLU A 144 27.16 25.96 31.77
CA GLU A 144 26.16 27.01 32.04
C GLU A 144 25.20 26.68 33.20
N ASN A 145 25.15 25.43 33.67
CA ASN A 145 24.15 24.97 34.64
C ASN A 145 24.73 24.27 35.88
N GLY A 146 26.00 24.55 36.21
CA GLY A 146 26.71 23.98 37.35
C GLY A 146 26.12 24.32 38.74
N SER A 147 25.13 25.21 38.84
CA SER A 147 24.53 25.64 40.11
C SER A 147 23.18 24.99 40.44
N VAL A 148 22.49 24.34 39.49
CA VAL A 148 21.08 23.93 39.69
C VAL A 148 20.91 22.41 39.94
N TRP A 149 21.86 21.58 39.51
CA TRP A 149 21.74 20.11 39.65
C TRP A 149 22.07 19.55 41.04
N GLY A 150 22.57 20.37 41.97
CA GLY A 150 22.74 19.97 43.37
C GLY A 150 21.42 19.67 44.12
N ARG A 151 20.25 19.85 43.48
CA ARG A 151 18.93 19.75 44.13
C ARG A 151 17.92 18.80 43.46
N ILE A 152 18.27 18.12 42.35
CA ILE A 152 17.40 17.12 41.67
C ILE A 152 18.05 15.71 41.72
N GLY A 153 18.80 15.42 42.77
CA GLY A 153 19.36 14.08 43.04
C GLY A 153 18.48 13.20 43.92
N GLY A 154 17.17 13.45 43.99
CA GLY A 154 16.32 12.94 45.08
C GLY A 154 15.03 12.18 44.71
N SER A 155 14.70 11.94 43.44
CA SER A 155 13.38 11.35 43.09
C SER A 155 13.36 10.21 42.06
N THR A 156 14.50 9.77 41.51
CA THR A 156 14.53 8.67 40.51
C THR A 156 14.79 7.28 41.08
N LEU A 157 14.95 7.12 42.39
CA LEU A 157 15.17 5.80 43.02
C LEU A 157 13.88 5.06 43.45
N GLY A 158 12.70 5.52 43.03
CA GLY A 158 11.41 4.90 43.38
C GLY A 158 10.94 3.75 42.48
N PHE A 159 11.64 3.40 41.40
CA PHE A 159 11.18 2.37 40.43
C PHE A 159 11.76 0.96 40.67
N PHE A 160 12.53 0.76 41.74
CA PHE A 160 13.12 -0.53 42.09
C PHE A 160 12.69 -0.99 43.49
N SER A 161 11.38 -1.15 43.73
CA SER A 161 10.93 -2.06 44.79
C SER A 161 9.43 -2.35 44.67
N GLN A 162 9.12 -3.64 44.55
CA GLN A 162 7.85 -4.28 44.89
C GLN A 162 6.63 -4.00 43.99
N GLY A 163 6.20 -4.98 43.20
CA GLY A 163 4.83 -5.01 42.66
C GLY A 163 4.62 -5.94 41.46
N ASP A 164 4.13 -7.16 41.74
CA ASP A 164 3.42 -8.11 40.89
C ASP A 164 3.81 -8.33 39.39
N PRO A 165 4.34 -9.52 39.01
CA PRO A 165 4.60 -9.88 37.61
C PRO A 165 3.34 -10.16 36.78
N GLU A 166 2.15 -10.23 37.37
CA GLU A 166 0.89 -10.46 36.63
C GLU A 166 0.23 -9.17 36.08
N GLN A 167 0.69 -7.99 36.52
CA GLN A 167 0.29 -6.70 35.93
C GLN A 167 1.21 -6.24 34.79
N PHE A 168 2.02 -7.15 34.24
CA PHE A 168 2.63 -6.97 32.92
C PHE A 168 1.55 -7.16 31.85
N ASP A 169 0.63 -6.19 31.84
CA ASP A 169 -0.55 -6.18 31.01
C ASP A 169 -0.14 -6.25 29.55
N ARG A 170 -0.78 -7.16 28.81
CA ARG A 170 -0.50 -7.47 27.39
C ARG A 170 -0.72 -6.27 26.46
N GLY A 171 -1.13 -5.11 26.98
CA GLY A 171 -1.26 -3.84 26.27
C GLY A 171 0.03 -3.03 26.11
N ALA A 172 1.05 -3.21 26.96
CA ALA A 172 2.27 -2.37 26.90
C ALA A 172 3.35 -2.88 25.92
N MET A 173 3.24 -4.13 25.42
CA MET A 173 4.20 -4.73 24.48
C MET A 173 3.75 -4.74 23.01
N LEU A 174 2.59 -4.16 22.67
CA LEU A 174 2.07 -4.11 21.29
C LEU A 174 2.27 -2.74 20.60
N GLY A 175 2.95 -1.81 21.26
CA GLY A 175 3.23 -0.48 20.70
C GLY A 175 4.72 -0.28 20.53
N SER A 176 5.17 -0.11 19.28
CA SER A 176 6.41 0.60 18.94
C SER A 176 7.74 -0.02 19.41
N ALA A 177 8.09 -1.18 18.85
CA ALA A 177 9.48 -1.62 18.78
C ALA A 177 9.95 -1.65 17.31
N VAL A 178 10.08 -0.47 16.70
CA VAL A 178 10.93 -0.30 15.50
C VAL A 178 12.11 0.55 15.93
N GLY A 179 13.24 -0.15 16.12
CA GLY A 179 14.40 0.35 16.84
C GLY A 179 15.09 1.54 16.18
N ILE A 180 15.43 2.53 17.01
CA ILE A 180 16.47 3.51 16.69
C ILE A 180 17.81 2.81 16.83
N ILE A 181 18.35 2.30 15.72
CA ILE A 181 19.74 1.87 15.64
C ILE A 181 20.49 2.92 14.81
N SER A 182 20.94 4.00 15.44
CA SER A 182 21.93 4.87 14.81
C SER A 182 22.87 5.50 15.84
N GLY A 183 24.07 4.91 15.93
CA GLY A 183 25.32 5.67 15.79
C GLY A 183 25.85 6.46 16.99
N LEU A 184 26.62 5.79 17.86
CA LEU A 184 27.51 6.40 18.87
C LEU A 184 28.72 7.19 18.30
N ARG A 185 28.58 7.85 17.15
CA ARG A 185 29.59 8.79 16.63
C ARG A 185 28.92 10.07 16.18
N SER A 186 28.76 10.95 17.17
CA SER A 186 28.18 12.28 17.11
C SER A 186 28.93 13.17 16.11
N ALA A 187 28.40 13.30 14.90
CA ALA A 187 28.61 14.50 14.10
C ALA A 187 27.75 15.62 14.71
N GLU A 188 28.34 16.80 14.91
CA GLU A 188 27.75 17.92 15.65
C GLU A 188 26.43 18.46 15.05
N ASN A 189 26.11 18.05 13.82
CA ASN A 189 24.84 18.30 13.17
C ASN A 189 24.38 17.05 12.41
N THR A 190 23.23 16.50 12.78
CA THR A 190 22.61 15.38 12.07
C THR A 190 21.42 15.91 11.27
N ARG A 191 21.42 15.71 9.95
CA ARG A 191 20.24 16.02 9.14
C ARG A 191 19.36 14.79 9.05
N ILE A 192 18.12 14.92 9.50
CA ILE A 192 17.14 13.85 9.49
C ILE A 192 16.00 14.18 8.51
N VAL A 193 15.44 13.16 7.89
CA VAL A 193 14.15 13.23 7.20
C VAL A 193 13.16 12.41 8.01
N GLN A 194 12.06 13.04 8.42
CA GLN A 194 10.98 12.39 9.14
C GLN A 194 9.81 12.18 8.21
N ILE A 195 9.41 10.92 8.05
CA ILE A 195 8.23 10.51 7.30
C ILE A 195 7.17 10.08 8.33
N PRO A 196 6.04 10.80 8.44
CA PRO A 196 5.01 10.48 9.41
C PRO A 196 4.34 9.12 9.15
N GLN A 197 3.81 8.50 10.19
CA GLN A 197 2.93 7.34 10.05
C GLN A 197 1.65 7.72 9.30
N SER A 198 1.05 6.75 8.61
CA SER A 198 -0.17 6.91 7.81
C SER A 198 -0.06 8.01 6.75
N SER A 199 1.15 8.36 6.33
CA SER A 199 1.40 9.30 5.24
C SER A 199 1.38 8.61 3.88
N VAL A 200 1.02 9.35 2.84
CA VAL A 200 0.89 8.85 1.48
C VAL A 200 1.76 9.70 0.55
N TYR A 201 2.52 9.04 -0.31
CA TYR A 201 3.38 9.69 -1.29
C TYR A 201 3.05 9.23 -2.70
N VAL A 202 3.04 10.20 -3.61
CA VAL A 202 2.89 9.97 -5.05
C VAL A 202 4.28 9.91 -5.68
N LEU A 203 4.54 8.82 -6.39
CA LEU A 203 5.74 8.63 -7.20
C LEU A 203 5.33 8.68 -8.68
N SER A 204 6.08 9.44 -9.46
CA SER A 204 5.90 9.50 -10.91
C SER A 204 6.75 8.43 -11.57
N LEU A 205 6.15 7.65 -12.45
CA LEU A 205 6.86 6.65 -13.24
C LEU A 205 7.76 7.34 -14.28
N GLU A 206 9.01 6.90 -14.39
CA GLU A 206 10.00 7.53 -15.27
C GLU A 206 9.98 6.95 -16.69
N ALA A 207 9.43 5.74 -16.86
CA ALA A 207 9.32 5.05 -18.15
C ALA A 207 8.10 4.13 -18.16
N PRO A 208 7.40 3.98 -19.30
CA PRO A 208 6.27 3.07 -19.40
C PRO A 208 6.69 1.61 -19.18
N ILE A 209 5.78 0.78 -18.67
CA ILE A 209 6.03 -0.64 -18.40
C ILE A 209 5.15 -1.47 -19.34
N GLN A 210 5.80 -2.37 -20.09
CA GLN A 210 5.13 -3.36 -20.93
C GLN A 210 5.40 -4.75 -20.33
N LEU A 211 4.35 -5.49 -20.00
CA LEU A 211 4.45 -6.85 -19.46
C LEU A 211 3.72 -7.80 -20.41
N SER A 212 4.43 -8.82 -20.88
CA SER A 212 3.81 -9.93 -21.60
C SER A 212 3.38 -10.99 -20.59
N VAL A 213 2.07 -11.23 -20.48
CA VAL A 213 1.53 -12.32 -19.65
C VAL A 213 1.59 -13.61 -20.47
N ARG A 214 2.70 -14.32 -20.36
CA ARG A 214 2.86 -15.68 -20.94
C ARG A 214 2.27 -16.75 -20.04
#